data_AF-A0A382LDK6-F1
#
_entry.id   AF-A0A382LDK6-F1
#
_cell.length_a   1.000
_cell.length_b   1.000
_cell.length_c   1.000
_cell.angle_alpha   90.00
_cell.angle_beta   90.00
_cell.angle_gamma   90.00
#
_symmetry.space_group_name_H-M   'P 1'
#
loop_
_entity.id
_entity.type
_entity.pdbx_description
1 polymer ?
#
loop_
_entity_poly.entity_id
_entity_poly.type
_entity_poly.pdbx_seq_one_letter_code
_entity_poly.pdbx_strand_id
1 'polypeptide(L)'
;MNKTVRIHQILDSGSNKDKISILESLNQSNNQETINKIISKLDDSEIQVRGEAFSSLFLNKNDISEFLIDALSSKSKNIKGFSALVLANRGDSNAISAIELLTKDSSGMVRSCA
;
A
#
# COMPACT_ATOMS: atom_id res chain seq x y z
N MET A 1 -5.29 -24.77 8.26
CA MET A 1 -5.11 -23.30 8.33
C MET A 1 -5.61 -22.71 7.02
N ASN A 2 -6.51 -21.72 7.05
CA ASN A 2 -7.04 -21.10 5.82
C ASN A 2 -5.89 -20.38 5.08
N LYS A 3 -5.91 -20.42 3.74
CA LYS A 3 -4.91 -19.83 2.84
C LYS A 3 -4.66 -18.34 3.18
N THR A 4 -5.72 -17.58 3.48
CA THR A 4 -5.62 -16.16 3.88
C THR A 4 -4.83 -15.96 5.17
N VAL A 5 -5.09 -16.79 6.18
CA VAL A 5 -4.37 -16.74 7.48
C VAL A 5 -2.88 -16.99 7.26
N ARG A 6 -2.53 -17.93 6.38
CA ARG A 6 -1.13 -18.21 6.05
C ARG A 6 -0.46 -17.04 5.33
N ILE A 7 -1.15 -16.42 4.37
CA ILE A 7 -0.65 -15.24 3.66
C ILE A 7 -0.35 -14.11 4.65
N HIS A 8 -1.29 -13.85 5.57
CA HIS A 8 -1.14 -12.80 6.57
C HIS A 8 0.04 -13.05 7.51
N GLN A 9 0.18 -14.28 7.99
CA GLN A 9 1.32 -14.67 8.81
C GLN A 9 2.66 -14.48 8.09
N ILE A 10 2.75 -14.85 6.80
CA ILE A 10 3.98 -14.63 6.03
C ILE A 10 4.28 -13.13 5.89
N LEU A 11 3.27 -12.31 5.61
CA LEU A 11 3.45 -10.85 5.51
C LEU A 11 3.84 -10.20 6.85
N ASP A 12 3.48 -10.81 7.98
CA ASP A 12 3.84 -10.30 9.31
C ASP A 12 5.24 -10.72 9.75
N SER A 13 5.56 -12.01 9.64
CA SER A 13 6.75 -12.59 10.29
C SER A 13 7.59 -13.50 9.39
N GLY A 14 7.22 -13.65 8.11
CA GLY A 14 8.03 -14.37 7.13
C GLY A 14 9.34 -13.66 6.82
N SER A 15 10.26 -14.36 6.15
CA SER A 15 11.49 -13.73 5.66
C SER A 15 11.18 -12.65 4.63
N ASN A 16 12.10 -11.71 4.42
CA ASN A 16 11.92 -10.66 3.40
C ASN A 16 11.63 -11.25 2.01
N LYS A 17 12.29 -12.36 1.69
CA LYS A 17 12.07 -13.11 0.44
C LYS A 17 10.65 -13.68 0.36
N ASP A 18 10.16 -14.27 1.45
CA ASP A 18 8.80 -14.80 1.49
C ASP A 18 7.75 -13.70 1.39
N LYS A 19 7.97 -12.57 2.09
CA LYS A 19 7.10 -11.39 2.00
C LYS A 19 7.01 -10.89 0.57
N ILE A 20 8.15 -10.70 -0.10
CA ILE A 20 8.22 -10.25 -1.50
C ILE A 20 7.48 -11.21 -2.42
N SER A 21 7.77 -12.51 -2.33
CA SER A 21 7.10 -13.53 -3.16
C SER A 21 5.58 -13.56 -2.96
N ILE A 22 5.12 -13.39 -1.71
CA ILE A 22 3.68 -13.28 -1.45
C ILE A 22 3.11 -11.99 -2.05
N LEU A 23 3.72 -10.83 -1.83
CA LEU A 23 3.24 -9.55 -2.36
C LEU A 23 3.13 -9.56 -3.90
N GLU A 24 4.13 -10.12 -4.58
CA GLU A 24 4.14 -10.29 -6.04
C GLU A 24 2.90 -11.07 -6.51
N SER A 25 2.55 -12.16 -5.79
CA SER A 25 1.41 -13.01 -6.13
C SER A 25 0.02 -12.39 -5.86
N LEU A 26 -0.04 -11.32 -5.07
CA LEU A 26 -1.29 -10.68 -4.64
C LEU A 26 -1.70 -9.48 -5.51
N ASN A 27 -0.97 -9.21 -6.60
CA ASN A 27 -1.17 -8.02 -7.41
C ASN A 27 -2.55 -7.93 -8.09
N GLN A 28 -3.37 -8.99 -8.13
CA GLN A 28 -4.76 -8.93 -8.62
C GLN A 28 -5.81 -9.19 -7.53
N SER A 29 -5.45 -9.11 -6.25
CA SER A 29 -6.44 -9.26 -5.18
C SER A 29 -7.47 -8.13 -5.20
N ASN A 30 -8.74 -8.44 -4.93
CA ASN A 30 -9.79 -7.46 -4.64
C ASN A 30 -10.37 -7.65 -3.23
N ASN A 31 -9.80 -8.56 -2.45
CA ASN A 31 -10.25 -8.82 -1.09
C ASN A 31 -9.75 -7.70 -0.16
N GLN A 32 -10.68 -7.04 0.52
CA GLN A 32 -10.39 -5.88 1.35
C GLN A 32 -9.33 -6.14 2.43
N GLU A 33 -9.45 -7.26 3.14
CA GLU A 33 -8.49 -7.64 4.17
C GLU A 33 -7.08 -7.84 3.59
N THR A 34 -6.98 -8.45 2.40
CA THR A 34 -5.72 -8.63 1.69
C THR A 34 -5.14 -7.31 1.21
N ILE A 35 -5.94 -6.41 0.64
CA ILE A 35 -5.48 -5.09 0.20
C ILE A 35 -4.94 -4.29 1.38
N ASN A 36 -5.68 -4.23 2.49
CA ASN A 36 -5.21 -3.57 3.70
C ASN A 36 -3.90 -4.17 4.23
N LYS A 37 -3.72 -5.49 4.07
CA LYS A 37 -2.46 -6.14 4.43
C LYS A 37 -1.31 -5.71 3.53
N ILE A 38 -1.51 -5.61 2.21
CA ILE A 38 -0.51 -5.09 1.27
C ILE A 38 -0.19 -3.63 1.61
N ILE A 39 -1.19 -2.79 1.87
CA ILE A 39 -1.01 -1.38 2.29
C ILE A 39 -0.16 -1.29 3.56
N SER A 40 -0.36 -2.17 4.54
CA SER A 40 0.46 -2.19 5.76
C SER A 40 1.95 -2.45 5.48
N LYS A 41 2.28 -3.14 4.38
CA LYS A 41 3.66 -3.44 3.98
C LYS A 41 4.36 -2.26 3.31
N LEU A 42 3.64 -1.19 2.98
CA LEU A 42 4.26 0.09 2.61
C LEU A 42 5.08 0.69 3.77
N ASP A 43 4.90 0.22 5.01
CA ASP A 43 5.70 0.59 6.18
C ASP A 43 6.58 -0.54 6.72
N ASP A 44 6.82 -1.59 5.93
CA ASP A 44 7.73 -2.65 6.36
C ASP A 44 9.14 -2.07 6.58
N SER A 45 9.89 -2.63 7.55
CA SER A 45 11.24 -2.14 7.88
C SER A 45 12.18 -2.23 6.68
N GLU A 46 11.93 -3.19 5.79
CA GLU A 46 12.79 -3.52 4.67
C GLU A 46 12.36 -2.80 3.39
N ILE A 47 13.30 -2.06 2.80
CA ILE A 47 13.02 -1.21 1.64
C ILE A 47 12.52 -1.99 0.42
N GLN A 48 13.04 -3.20 0.23
CA GLN A 48 12.61 -4.09 -0.86
C GLN A 48 11.16 -4.57 -0.67
N VAL A 49 10.76 -4.84 0.58
CA VAL A 49 9.37 -5.24 0.89
C VAL A 49 8.42 -4.07 0.64
N ARG A 50 8.80 -2.85 1.01
CA ARG A 50 8.01 -1.64 0.70
C ARG A 50 7.86 -1.45 -0.80
N GLY A 51 8.93 -1.63 -1.56
CA GLY A 51 8.93 -1.54 -3.03
C GLY A 51 7.99 -2.56 -3.65
N GLU A 52 8.02 -3.81 -3.19
CA GLU A 52 7.11 -4.84 -3.70
C GLU A 52 5.65 -4.58 -3.32
N ALA A 53 5.39 -4.07 -2.10
CA ALA A 53 4.04 -3.68 -1.70
C ALA A 53 3.49 -2.57 -2.60
N PHE A 54 4.31 -1.57 -2.92
CA PHE A 54 3.99 -0.54 -3.89
C PHE A 54 3.67 -1.14 -5.26
N SER A 55 4.56 -1.98 -5.80
CA SER A 55 4.37 -2.63 -7.11
C SER A 55 3.08 -3.44 -7.17
N SER A 56 2.78 -4.21 -6.11
CA SER A 56 1.57 -5.02 -6.02
C SER A 56 0.29 -4.17 -6.09
N LEU A 57 0.24 -3.03 -5.39
CA LEU A 57 -0.90 -2.10 -5.43
C LEU A 57 -0.99 -1.33 -6.76
N PHE A 58 0.14 -0.91 -7.31
CA PHE A 58 0.20 -0.19 -8.59
C PHE A 58 -0.24 -1.07 -9.77
N LEU A 59 0.21 -2.33 -9.81
CA LEU A 59 -0.12 -3.28 -10.89
C LEU A 59 -1.54 -3.84 -10.79
N ASN A 60 -2.22 -3.64 -9.66
CA ASN A 60 -3.58 -4.12 -9.45
C ASN A 60 -4.58 -3.47 -10.40
N LYS A 61 -5.39 -4.26 -11.10
CA LYS A 61 -6.36 -3.75 -12.08
C LYS A 61 -7.77 -3.64 -11.54
N ASN A 62 -7.99 -4.04 -10.27
CA ASN A 62 -9.26 -3.83 -9.60
C ASN A 62 -9.41 -2.38 -9.12
N ASP A 63 -10.65 -1.98 -8.83
CA ASP A 63 -10.92 -0.76 -8.09
C ASP A 63 -10.61 -0.98 -6.61
N ILE A 64 -9.49 -0.42 -6.17
CA ILE A 64 -9.01 -0.42 -4.79
C ILE A 64 -8.79 1.01 -4.28
N SER A 65 -9.30 2.00 -5.02
CA SER A 65 -9.02 3.42 -4.80
C SER A 65 -9.50 3.89 -3.43
N GLU A 66 -10.69 3.47 -3.01
CA GLU A 66 -11.24 3.80 -1.67
C GLU A 66 -10.32 3.34 -0.53
N PHE A 67 -9.75 2.14 -0.63
CA PHE A 67 -8.86 1.60 0.39
C PHE A 67 -7.53 2.36 0.49
N LEU A 68 -7.04 2.83 -0.66
CA LEU A 68 -5.84 3.67 -0.73
C LEU A 68 -6.12 5.10 -0.25
N ILE A 69 -7.31 5.64 -0.52
CA ILE A 69 -7.75 6.95 0.00
C ILE A 69 -7.84 6.91 1.52
N ASP A 70 -8.43 5.86 2.09
CA ASP A 70 -8.47 5.66 3.54
C ASP A 70 -7.06 5.61 4.15
N ALA A 71 -6.11 4.98 3.45
CA ALA A 71 -4.72 4.88 3.88
C ALA A 71 -3.99 6.24 3.95
N LEU A 72 -4.48 7.28 3.27
CA LEU A 72 -3.95 8.65 3.37
C LEU A 72 -4.14 9.26 4.77
N SER A 73 -5.04 8.70 5.58
CA SER A 73 -5.22 9.09 6.99
C SER A 73 -4.30 8.35 7.96
N SER A 74 -3.40 7.50 7.46
CA SER A 74 -2.48 6.73 8.30
C SER A 74 -1.54 7.62 9.13
N LYS A 75 -1.18 7.15 10.34
CA LYS A 75 -0.11 7.76 11.15
C LYS A 75 1.27 7.52 10.56
N SER A 76 1.43 6.48 9.75
CA SER A 76 2.70 6.19 9.09
C SER A 76 2.89 7.11 7.88
N LYS A 77 4.00 7.87 7.90
CA LYS A 77 4.40 8.71 6.76
C LYS A 77 4.64 7.89 5.49
N ASN A 78 5.08 6.64 5.63
CA ASN A 78 5.35 5.76 4.48
C ASN A 78 4.04 5.28 3.87
N ILE A 79 3.09 4.79 4.68
CA ILE A 79 1.76 4.39 4.18
C ILE A 79 1.09 5.57 3.49
N LYS A 80 1.07 6.73 4.14
CA LYS A 80 0.44 7.95 3.61
C LYS A 80 1.07 8.39 2.28
N GLY A 81 2.39 8.59 2.26
CA GLY A 81 3.09 9.08 1.07
C GLY A 81 3.07 8.09 -0.08
N PHE A 82 3.33 6.80 0.18
CA PHE A 82 3.32 5.80 -0.88
C PHE A 82 1.91 5.49 -1.39
N SER A 83 0.87 5.54 -0.55
CA SER A 83 -0.52 5.40 -1.04
C SER A 83 -0.90 6.56 -1.96
N ALA A 84 -0.47 7.80 -1.65
CA ALA A 84 -0.67 8.94 -2.55
C ALA A 84 0.02 8.74 -3.90
N LEU A 85 1.27 8.26 -3.90
CA LEU A 85 1.99 7.93 -5.14
C LEU A 85 1.33 6.79 -5.91
N VAL A 86 0.84 5.74 -5.23
CA VAL A 86 0.12 4.64 -5.89
C VAL A 86 -1.14 5.18 -6.60
N LEU A 87 -1.97 5.96 -5.89
CA LEU A 87 -3.18 6.59 -6.44
C LEU A 87 -2.86 7.45 -7.68
N ALA A 88 -1.83 8.30 -7.58
CA ALA A 88 -1.39 9.16 -8.67
C ALA A 88 -0.92 8.34 -9.89
N ASN A 89 -0.10 7.31 -9.68
CA ASN A 89 0.42 6.46 -10.77
C ASN A 89 -0.65 5.56 -11.40
N ARG A 90 -1.69 5.20 -10.65
CA ARG A 90 -2.85 4.46 -11.17
C ARG A 90 -3.80 5.36 -11.96
N GLY A 91 -3.73 6.68 -11.76
CA GLY A 91 -4.67 7.63 -12.36
C GLY A 91 -6.02 7.67 -11.64
N ASP A 92 -6.07 7.30 -10.36
CA ASP A 92 -7.27 7.26 -9.53
C ASP A 92 -7.74 8.69 -9.21
N SER A 93 -8.38 9.34 -10.19
CA SER A 93 -8.77 10.76 -10.13
C SER A 93 -9.77 11.11 -9.01
N ASN A 94 -10.48 10.13 -8.46
CA ASN A 94 -11.32 10.28 -7.28
C ASN A 94 -10.52 10.62 -6.01
N ALA A 95 -9.21 10.39 -5.99
CA ALA A 95 -8.34 10.69 -4.86
C ALA A 95 -7.78 12.12 -4.84
N ILE A 96 -7.97 12.93 -5.90
CA ILE A 96 -7.33 14.25 -6.04
C ILE A 96 -7.54 15.11 -4.79
N SER A 97 -8.79 15.27 -4.34
CA SER A 97 -9.10 16.11 -3.17
C SER A 97 -8.46 15.59 -1.88
N ALA A 98 -8.29 14.27 -1.74
CA ALA A 98 -7.64 13.69 -0.58
C ALA A 98 -6.11 13.89 -0.63
N ILE A 99 -5.50 13.80 -1.81
CA ILE A 99 -4.07 14.05 -2.04
C ILE A 99 -3.74 15.53 -1.82
N GLU A 100 -4.58 16.47 -2.26
CA GLU A 100 -4.37 17.90 -2.05
C GLU A 100 -4.20 18.28 -0.57
N LEU A 101 -4.89 17.58 0.34
CA LEU A 101 -4.75 17.78 1.79
C LEU A 101 -3.34 17.43 2.29
N LEU A 102 -2.64 16.51 1.63
CA LEU A 102 -1.30 16.05 1.99
C LEU A 102 -0.21 17.09 1.71
N THR A 103 -0.48 18.08 0.85
CA THR A 103 0.44 19.22 0.61
C THR A 103 0.71 20.04 1.87
N LYS A 104 -0.13 19.90 2.90
CA LYS A 104 -0.02 20.55 4.21
C LYS A 104 0.43 19.61 5.32
N ASP A 105 0.79 18.36 5.00
CA ASP A 105 1.20 17.37 6.00
C ASP A 105 2.48 17.82 6.74
N SER A 106 2.62 17.43 8.01
CA SER A 106 3.79 17.78 8.82
C SER A 106 5.08 17.13 8.31
N SER A 107 4.98 15.95 7.69
CA SER A 107 6.10 15.23 7.11
C SER A 107 6.50 15.80 5.74
N GLY A 108 7.74 16.25 5.61
CA GLY A 108 8.26 16.72 4.31
C GLY A 108 8.20 15.64 3.22
N MET A 109 8.41 14.36 3.59
CA MET A 109 8.29 13.24 2.67
C MET A 109 6.87 13.10 2.11
N VAL A 110 5.85 13.27 2.95
CA VAL A 110 4.45 13.15 2.53
C VAL A 110 4.10 14.30 1.60
N ARG A 111 4.49 15.53 1.93
CA ARG A 111 4.27 16.69 1.06
C ARG A 111 4.90 16.52 -0.33
N SER A 112 6.06 15.84 -0.43
CA SER A 112 6.70 15.56 -1.72
C SER A 112 6.04 14.43 -2.53
N CYS A 113 5.12 13.68 -1.93
CA CYS A 113 4.35 12.61 -2.57
C CYS A 113 2.94 13.06 -3.00
N ALA A 114 2.55 14.27 -2.60
CA ALA A 114 1.25 14.87 -2.87
C ALA A 114 1.31 15.72 -4.14
#